data_AF-A0A5C7QK49-F1
#
_entry.id   AF-A0A5C7QK49-F1
#
_cell.length_a   1.000
_cell.length_b   1.000
_cell.length_c   1.000
_cell.angle_alpha   90.00
_cell.angle_beta   90.00
_cell.angle_gamma   90.00
#
_symmetry.space_group_name_H-M   'P 1'
#
loop_
_entity.id
_entity.type
_entity.pdbx_description
1 polymer ?
#
loop_
_entity_poly.entity_id
_entity_poly.type
_entity_poly.pdbx_seq_one_letter_code
_entity_poly.pdbx_strand_id
1 'polypeptide(L)'
;MGKRIVIPSNDTIEFSAISNNGDAIIAFKQSGDIFNLVGIFAGEALVFAFHPLQAEGWARHQKPTFKAAVAEAIAVGEQVYYFDNLKDYLIWASQ
;
A
#
# COMPACT_ATOMS: atom_id res chain seq x y z
N MET A 1 15.89 0.63 0.94
CA MET A 1 15.09 1.73 0.34
C MET A 1 13.78 1.15 -0.18
N GLY A 2 12.65 1.85 0.03
CA GLY A 2 11.36 1.45 -0.54
C GLY A 2 11.35 1.51 -2.07
N LYS A 3 10.61 0.60 -2.70
CA LYS A 3 10.47 0.51 -4.15
C LYS A 3 9.10 1.03 -4.54
N ARG A 4 9.04 2.07 -5.38
CA ARG A 4 7.76 2.62 -5.85
C ARG A 4 7.04 1.57 -6.70
N ILE A 5 5.79 1.28 -6.37
CA ILE A 5 4.92 0.44 -7.20
C ILE A 5 4.33 1.34 -8.26
N VAL A 6 4.54 1.00 -9.52
CA VAL A 6 3.98 1.73 -10.66
C VAL A 6 3.43 0.70 -11.64
N ILE A 7 2.24 0.95 -12.16
CA ILE A 7 1.69 0.25 -13.32
C ILE A 7 2.53 0.71 -14.53
N PRO A 8 3.12 -0.19 -15.32
CA PRO A 8 4.52 -0.13 -15.74
C PRO A 8 4.98 1.15 -16.48
N SER A 9 6.17 1.65 -16.10
CA SER A 9 7.13 2.27 -17.03
C SER A 9 8.58 2.16 -16.51
N ASN A 10 9.36 1.29 -17.16
CA ASN A 10 10.82 1.17 -17.31
C ASN A 10 11.85 1.27 -16.16
N ASP A 11 11.51 1.67 -14.92
CA ASP A 11 12.46 1.65 -13.77
C ASP A 11 11.80 1.07 -12.50
N THR A 12 10.97 0.04 -12.67
CA THR A 12 9.85 -0.28 -11.76
C THR A 12 9.78 -1.77 -11.41
N ILE A 13 9.39 -2.09 -10.16
CA ILE A 13 8.89 -3.44 -9.84
C ILE A 13 7.52 -3.61 -10.51
N GLU A 14 7.38 -4.64 -11.34
CA GLU A 14 6.07 -5.00 -11.87
C GLU A 14 5.13 -5.42 -10.73
N PHE A 15 3.87 -5.02 -10.84
CA PHE A 15 2.80 -5.45 -9.94
C PHE A 15 2.65 -6.98 -9.82
N SER A 16 3.10 -7.73 -10.84
CA SER A 16 3.22 -9.19 -10.87
C SER A 16 4.31 -9.72 -9.94
N ALA A 17 5.35 -8.91 -9.67
CA ALA A 17 6.50 -9.23 -8.82
C ALA A 17 6.30 -8.87 -7.34
N ILE A 18 5.14 -8.30 -6.97
CA ILE A 18 4.68 -8.30 -5.57
C ILE A 18 4.39 -9.76 -5.22
N SER A 19 5.42 -10.45 -4.74
CA SER A 19 5.33 -11.84 -4.32
C SER A 19 4.36 -11.95 -3.14
N ASN A 20 3.69 -13.09 -3.01
CA ASN A 20 2.88 -13.45 -1.84
C ASN A 20 3.74 -13.64 -0.56
N ASN A 21 4.95 -13.07 -0.49
CA ASN A 21 5.76 -13.12 0.71
C ASN A 21 5.06 -12.27 1.77
N GLY A 22 4.56 -12.93 2.82
CA GLY A 22 3.66 -12.36 3.82
C GLY A 22 4.21 -11.20 4.66
N ASP A 23 5.46 -10.78 4.44
CA ASP A 23 6.15 -9.75 5.22
C ASP A 23 6.32 -8.42 4.48
N ALA A 24 5.78 -8.31 3.27
CA ALA A 24 5.83 -7.07 2.51
C ALA A 24 4.90 -6.00 3.07
N ILE A 25 5.39 -4.76 3.17
CA ILE A 25 4.60 -3.59 3.55
C ILE A 25 4.29 -2.79 2.28
N ILE A 26 3.02 -2.45 2.07
CA ILE A 26 2.57 -1.60 0.97
C ILE A 26 1.92 -0.36 1.56
N ALA A 27 2.39 0.82 1.16
CA ALA A 27 1.93 2.08 1.75
C ALA A 27 2.02 3.25 0.76
N PHE A 28 1.26 4.32 1.02
CA PHE A 28 1.47 5.61 0.37
C PHE A 28 1.44 6.74 1.40
N LYS A 29 1.91 7.92 0.99
CA LYS A 29 1.86 9.15 1.78
C LYS A 29 0.95 10.16 1.11
N GLN A 30 0.07 10.77 1.88
CA GLN A 30 -0.72 11.91 1.42
C GLN A 30 -0.83 12.95 2.51
N SER A 31 -0.46 14.19 2.21
CA SER A 31 -0.55 15.33 3.13
C SER A 31 0.15 15.11 4.49
N GLY A 32 1.21 14.30 4.53
CA GLY A 32 1.95 13.95 5.74
C GLY A 32 1.44 12.70 6.46
N ASP A 33 0.23 12.22 6.13
CA ASP A 33 -0.30 10.97 6.66
C ASP A 33 0.23 9.77 5.86
N ILE A 34 0.49 8.68 6.58
CA ILE A 34 0.88 7.40 5.99
C ILE A 34 -0.32 6.47 6.00
N PHE A 35 -0.62 5.87 4.86
CA PHE A 35 -1.66 4.87 4.73
C PHE A 35 -1.06 3.52 4.37
N ASN A 36 -1.33 2.50 5.18
CA ASN A 36 -0.86 1.13 5.00
C ASN A 36 -1.95 0.24 4.44
N LEU A 37 -1.61 -0.58 3.45
CA LEU A 37 -2.51 -1.61 2.96
C LEU A 37 -2.68 -2.68 4.03
N VAL A 38 -3.93 -2.91 4.44
CA VAL A 38 -4.31 -3.89 5.45
C VAL A 38 -5.49 -4.72 4.97
N GLY A 39 -5.57 -5.95 5.45
CA GLY A 39 -6.78 -6.77 5.35
C GLY A 39 -7.72 -6.43 6.51
N ILE A 40 -9.00 -6.19 6.21
CA ILE A 40 -10.04 -5.85 7.18
C ILE A 40 -11.19 -6.84 7.02
N PHE A 41 -11.73 -7.34 8.13
CA PHE A 41 -12.96 -8.12 8.11
C PHE A 41 -14.16 -7.18 8.11
N ALA A 42 -14.94 -7.21 7.03
CA ALA A 42 -16.21 -6.52 6.89
C ALA A 42 -17.34 -7.56 7.04
N GLY A 43 -17.69 -7.88 8.30
CA GLY A 43 -18.53 -9.03 8.62
C GLY A 43 -17.77 -10.33 8.36
N GLU A 44 -18.32 -11.20 7.50
CA GLU A 44 -17.69 -12.48 7.11
C GLU A 44 -16.73 -12.34 5.91
N ALA A 45 -16.68 -11.17 5.26
CA ALA A 45 -15.85 -10.94 4.08
C ALA A 45 -14.51 -10.30 4.44
N LEU A 46 -13.41 -10.80 3.88
CA LEU A 46 -12.12 -10.13 3.90
C LEU A 46 -12.06 -9.10 2.75
N VAL A 47 -11.77 -7.85 3.09
CA VAL A 47 -11.49 -6.77 2.13
C VAL A 47 -10.11 -6.19 2.40
N PHE A 48 -9.56 -5.48 1.43
CA PHE A 48 -8.27 -4.81 1.56
C PHE A 48 -8.46 -3.31 1.37
N ALA A 49 -7.84 -2.52 2.22
CA ALA A 49 -7.93 -1.07 2.18
C ALA A 49 -6.64 -0.44 2.74
N PHE A 50 -6.42 0.83 2.41
CA PHE A 50 -5.33 1.63 2.92
C PHE A 50 -5.77 2.37 4.19
N HIS A 51 -5.28 1.94 5.34
CA HIS A 51 -5.63 2.50 6.65
C HIS A 51 -4.55 3.48 7.14
N PRO A 52 -4.91 4.65 7.70
CA PRO A 52 -3.94 5.58 8.26
C PRO A 52 -3.16 4.97 9.44
N LEU A 53 -1.85 5.23 9.52
CA LEU A 53 -0.98 4.70 10.58
C LEU A 53 -1.20 5.36 11.95
N GLN A 54 -1.41 6.68 11.96
CA GLN A 54 -1.36 7.48 13.20
C GLN A 54 -2.66 8.24 13.53
N ALA A 55 -3.63 8.26 12.62
CA ALA A 55 -4.88 9.00 12.80
C ALA A 55 -6.08 8.05 12.93
N GLU A 56 -7.05 8.42 13.77
CA GLU A 56 -8.43 7.95 13.58
C GLU A 56 -8.91 8.49 12.23
N GLY A 57 -9.17 7.60 11.28
CA GLY A 57 -9.51 8.02 9.94
C GLY A 57 -10.09 6.88 9.11
N TRP A 58 -10.75 7.26 8.02
CA TRP A 58 -11.41 6.31 7.14
C TRP A 58 -10.39 5.58 6.28
N ALA A 59 -10.51 4.25 6.24
CA ALA A 59 -9.77 3.43 5.30
C ALA A 59 -10.14 3.82 3.86
N ARG A 60 -9.15 3.80 2.97
CA ARG A 60 -9.28 4.23 1.57
C ARG A 60 -9.10 3.06 0.61
N HIS A 61 -9.64 3.20 -0.60
CA HIS A 61 -9.49 2.22 -1.67
C HIS A 61 -9.91 0.80 -1.27
N GLN A 62 -11.01 0.68 -0.53
CA GLN A 62 -11.50 -0.62 -0.09
C GLN A 62 -11.91 -1.48 -1.28
N LYS A 63 -11.26 -2.63 -1.45
CA LYS A 63 -11.53 -3.57 -2.54
C LYS A 63 -11.51 -5.03 -2.06
N PRO A 64 -12.14 -5.96 -2.81
CA PRO A 64 -12.13 -7.38 -2.47
C PRO A 64 -10.75 -8.04 -2.53
N THR A 65 -9.77 -7.43 -3.21
CA THR A 65 -8.39 -7.94 -3.30
C THR A 65 -7.39 -6.83 -3.06
N PHE A 66 -6.24 -7.16 -2.46
CA PHE A 66 -5.15 -6.21 -2.25
C PHE A 66 -4.69 -5.59 -3.58
N LYS A 67 -4.69 -6.41 -4.64
CA LYS A 67 -4.35 -6.00 -6.01
C LYS A 67 -5.28 -4.89 -6.50
N ALA A 68 -6.59 -5.07 -6.35
CA ALA A 68 -7.55 -4.06 -6.77
C ALA A 68 -7.42 -2.76 -5.95
N ALA A 69 -7.15 -2.85 -4.64
CA ALA A 69 -6.96 -1.67 -3.80
C ALA A 69 -5.73 -0.85 -4.23
N VAL A 70 -4.61 -1.51 -4.48
CA VAL A 70 -3.38 -0.87 -4.99
C VAL A 70 -3.60 -0.25 -6.37
N ALA A 71 -4.27 -0.95 -7.28
CA ALA A 71 -4.56 -0.44 -8.61
C ALA A 71 -5.41 0.83 -8.58
N GLU A 72 -6.43 0.90 -7.71
CA GLU A 72 -7.23 2.11 -7.54
C GLU A 72 -6.44 3.27 -6.95
N ALA A 73 -5.60 3.02 -5.92
CA ALA A 73 -4.75 4.06 -5.34
C ALA A 73 -3.83 4.70 -6.40
N ILE A 74 -3.21 3.86 -7.24
CA ILE A 74 -2.37 4.34 -8.35
C ILE A 74 -3.21 5.10 -9.39
N ALA A 75 -4.40 4.61 -9.73
CA ALA A 75 -5.27 5.23 -10.73
C ALA A 75 -5.73 6.65 -10.34
N VAL A 76 -5.86 6.93 -9.04
CA VAL A 76 -6.19 8.28 -8.54
C VAL A 76 -4.95 9.15 -8.29
N GLY A 77 -3.75 8.66 -8.64
CA GLY A 77 -2.50 9.42 -8.58
C GLY A 77 -1.69 9.27 -7.30
N GLU A 78 -2.04 8.35 -6.39
CA GLU A 78 -1.23 8.11 -5.19
C GLU A 78 0.11 7.47 -5.55
N GLN A 79 1.17 7.93 -4.89
CA GLN A 79 2.49 7.30 -5.00
C GLN A 79 2.58 6.14 -4.01
N VAL A 80 2.25 4.94 -4.48
CA VAL A 80 2.29 3.72 -3.68
C VAL A 80 3.69 3.11 -3.69
N TYR A 81 4.15 2.65 -2.54
CA TYR A 81 5.47 2.05 -2.31
C TYR A 81 5.32 0.66 -1.70
N TYR A 82 6.29 -0.19 -2.02
CA TYR A 82 6.46 -1.53 -1.51
C TYR A 82 7.79 -1.62 -0.76
N PHE A 83 7.77 -2.27 0.40
CA PHE A 83 8.94 -2.43 1.27
C PHE A 83 9.09 -3.90 1.65
N ASP A 84 10.28 -4.45 1.38
CA ASP A 84 10.64 -5.83 1.72
C ASP A 84 10.93 -6.01 3.23
N ASN A 85 11.10 -4.91 3.98
CA ASN A 85 11.42 -4.97 5.40
C ASN A 85 10.91 -3.71 6.15
N LEU A 86 10.68 -3.89 7.46
CA LEU A 86 10.19 -2.83 8.34
C LEU A 86 11.15 -1.64 8.46
N LYS A 87 12.47 -1.88 8.47
CA LYS A 87 13.47 -0.80 8.64
C LYS A 87 13.40 0.24 7.52
N ASP A 88 13.34 -0.22 6.27
CA ASP A 88 13.23 0.65 5.10
C ASP A 88 11.91 1.42 5.08
N TYR A 89 10.81 0.75 5.46
CA TYR A 89 9.52 1.40 5.62
C TYR A 89 9.57 2.52 6.66
N LEU A 90 10.16 2.27 7.84
CA LEU A 90 10.25 3.28 8.91
C LEU A 90 11.12 4.48 8.52
N ILE A 91 12.24 4.25 7.82
CA ILE A 91 13.10 5.35 7.30
C ILE A 91 12.32 6.21 6.29
N TRP A 92 11.58 5.59 5.38
CA TRP A 92 10.73 6.33 4.45
C TRP A 92 9.60 7.05 5.18
N ALA A 93 8.96 6.39 6.15
CA ALA A 93 7.85 6.93 6.93
C ALA A 93 8.24 8.20 7.71
N SER A 94 9.48 8.28 8.22
CA SER A 94 9.96 9.44 8.99
C SER A 94 10.38 10.66 8.16
N GLN A 95 10.43 10.55 6.83
CA GLN A 95 10.77 11.66 5.91
C GLN A 95 9.57 12.56 5.62
#